data_AF-A0A962APT7-F1
#
_entry.id   AF-A0A962APT7-F1
#
_cell.length_a   1.000
_cell.length_b   1.000
_cell.length_c   1.000
_cell.angle_alpha   90.00
_cell.angle_beta   90.00
_cell.angle_gamma   90.00
#
_symmetry.space_group_name_H-M   'P 1'
#
loop_
_entity.id
_entity.type
_entity.pdbx_description
1 polymer ?
#
loop_
_entity_poly.entity_id
_entity_poly.type
_entity_poly.pdbx_seq_one_letter_code
_entity_poly.pdbx_strand_id
1 'polypeptide(L)'
;MDTKTDNKAGKCPVMHGGLTSAASATMDWWPNALNLDILHQHDAKIDPMGAGFSYREELKKLDVTALKNDLKALMTESQDWWPAD
;
A
#
# COMPACT_ATOMS: atom_id res chain seq x y z
N MET A 1 -19.87 -28.04 20.92
CA MET A 1 -19.17 -27.23 21.93
C MET A 1 -17.80 -26.95 21.37
N ASP A 2 -17.73 -25.77 20.76
CA ASP A 2 -16.76 -25.37 19.75
C ASP A 2 -15.34 -25.19 20.32
N THR A 3 -14.38 -25.56 19.49
CA THR A 3 -12.95 -25.51 19.74
C THR A 3 -12.49 -24.06 19.89
N LYS A 4 -11.90 -23.74 21.04
CA LYS A 4 -11.33 -22.43 21.34
C LYS A 4 -10.02 -22.27 20.57
N THR A 5 -10.02 -21.44 19.52
CA THR A 5 -8.82 -21.02 18.80
C THR A 5 -8.09 -19.95 19.61
N ASP A 6 -6.97 -20.32 20.23
CA ASP A 6 -6.03 -19.39 20.86
C ASP A 6 -5.32 -18.55 19.79
N ASN A 7 -5.87 -17.38 19.47
CA ASN A 7 -5.20 -16.34 18.68
C ASN A 7 -4.12 -15.65 19.52
N LYS A 8 -2.98 -16.31 19.75
CA LYS A 8 -1.75 -15.63 20.19
C LYS A 8 -1.09 -14.94 18.99
N ALA A 9 -1.74 -13.91 18.46
CA ALA A 9 -1.08 -12.92 17.62
C ALA A 9 0.06 -12.30 18.45
N GLY A 10 1.29 -12.34 17.94
CA GLY A 10 2.49 -11.89 18.65
C GLY A 10 2.32 -10.46 19.14
N LYS A 11 2.15 -10.27 20.45
CA LYS A 11 2.15 -8.95 21.07
C LYS A 11 3.61 -8.52 21.23
N CYS A 12 3.95 -7.33 20.73
CA CYS A 12 5.24 -6.71 21.01
C CYS A 12 5.45 -6.68 22.54
N PRO A 13 6.51 -7.29 23.08
CA PRO A 13 6.69 -7.47 24.53
C PRO A 13 6.93 -6.13 25.26
N VAL A 14 7.17 -5.05 24.52
CA VAL A 14 7.24 -3.68 25.03
C VAL A 14 6.00 -2.93 24.54
N MET A 15 5.06 -2.69 25.45
CA MET A 15 3.82 -1.96 25.17
C MET A 15 4.15 -0.47 24.98
N HIS A 16 3.97 0.03 23.76
CA HIS A 16 4.01 1.45 23.46
C HIS A 16 2.56 1.94 23.32
N GLY A 17 2.17 2.97 24.08
CA GLY A 17 0.77 3.43 24.18
C GLY A 17 0.23 4.22 22.97
N GLY A 18 0.86 4.09 21.81
CA GLY A 18 0.44 4.78 20.58
C GLY A 18 -0.63 4.01 19.81
N LEU A 19 -1.48 4.73 19.09
CA LEU A 19 -2.42 4.16 18.12
C LEU A 19 -1.70 3.82 16.80
N THR A 20 -0.81 2.83 16.84
CA THR A 20 0.04 2.44 15.71
C THR A 20 -0.50 1.22 14.94
N SER A 21 -1.71 0.77 15.25
CA SER A 21 -2.38 -0.32 14.53
C SER A 21 -3.81 0.05 14.19
N ALA A 22 -4.33 -0.51 13.10
CA ALA A 22 -5.71 -0.30 12.66
C ALA A 22 -6.75 -1.02 13.53
N ALA A 23 -6.32 -1.85 14.50
CA ALA A 23 -7.19 -2.69 15.33
C ALA A 23 -7.84 -1.96 16.52
N SER A 24 -7.63 -0.65 16.65
CA SER A 24 -8.22 0.16 17.72
C SER A 24 -8.92 1.38 17.12
N ALA A 25 -9.79 1.14 16.14
CA ALA A 25 -10.48 2.19 15.41
C ALA A 25 -11.75 2.62 16.15
N THR A 26 -12.05 3.92 16.14
CA THR A 26 -13.30 4.47 16.69
C THR A 26 -14.54 3.81 16.07
N MET A 27 -14.46 3.40 14.80
CA MET A 27 -15.55 2.75 14.08
C MET A 27 -15.92 1.36 14.61
N ASP A 28 -15.02 0.69 15.35
CA ASP A 28 -15.34 -0.59 16.01
C ASP A 28 -16.42 -0.42 17.09
N TRP A 29 -16.46 0.76 17.74
CA TRP A 29 -17.44 1.09 18.76
C TRP A 29 -18.74 1.67 18.18
N TRP A 30 -18.64 2.38 17.05
CA TRP A 30 -19.79 3.04 16.40
C TRP A 30 -19.87 2.66 14.92
N PRO A 31 -20.24 1.41 14.59
CA PRO A 31 -20.20 0.91 13.21
C PRO A 31 -21.16 1.64 12.25
N ASN A 32 -22.19 2.31 12.77
CA ASN A 32 -23.17 3.05 11.98
C ASN A 32 -22.90 4.58 11.94
N ALA A 33 -21.75 5.05 12.43
CA ALA A 33 -21.36 6.44 12.29
C ALA A 33 -21.10 6.80 10.82
N LEU A 34 -21.32 8.06 10.45
CA LEU A 34 -21.06 8.54 9.10
C LEU A 34 -19.54 8.47 8.81
N ASN A 35 -19.16 7.73 7.77
CA ASN A 35 -17.76 7.61 7.36
C ASN A 35 -17.32 8.83 6.55
N LEU A 36 -16.53 9.70 7.17
CA LEU A 36 -15.93 10.87 6.53
C LEU A 36 -14.52 10.58 5.99
N ASP A 37 -13.98 9.38 6.22
CA ASP A 37 -12.60 9.06 5.85
C ASP A 37 -12.35 9.08 4.34
N ILE A 38 -13.39 8.79 3.57
CA ILE A 38 -13.35 8.84 2.11
C ILE A 38 -13.08 10.24 1.56
N LEU A 39 -13.41 11.29 2.31
CA LEU A 39 -13.31 12.68 1.85
C LEU A 39 -11.89 13.25 2.00
N HIS A 40 -11.02 12.56 2.73
CA HIS A 40 -9.62 12.95 2.93
C HIS A 40 -8.63 11.94 2.34
N GLN A 41 -9.11 11.00 1.53
CA GLN A 41 -8.27 10.10 0.73
C GLN A 41 -7.47 10.90 -0.31
N HIS A 42 -6.23 10.47 -0.57
CA HIS A 42 -5.33 11.07 -1.58
C HIS A 42 -4.98 12.55 -1.33
N ASP A 43 -4.95 12.99 -0.08
CA ASP A 43 -4.47 14.33 0.28
C ASP A 43 -2.95 14.51 0.03
N ALA A 44 -2.50 15.75 -0.14
CA ALA A 44 -1.11 16.09 -0.46
C ALA A 44 -0.11 15.65 0.62
N LYS A 45 -0.56 15.44 1.87
CA LYS A 45 0.30 14.98 2.98
C LYS A 45 0.80 13.54 2.79
N ILE A 46 0.07 12.72 2.05
CA ILE A 46 0.42 11.33 1.78
C ILE A 46 1.07 11.13 0.41
N ASP A 47 1.08 12.16 -0.44
CA ASP A 47 1.69 12.11 -1.76
C ASP A 47 3.22 12.26 -1.66
N PRO A 48 4.01 11.21 -1.98
CA PRO A 48 5.47 11.28 -1.92
C PRO A 48 6.09 12.08 -3.06
N MET A 49 5.35 12.40 -4.13
CA MET A 49 5.87 13.03 -5.33
C MET A 49 6.08 14.55 -5.18
N GLY A 50 5.46 15.15 -4.17
CA GLY A 50 5.58 16.58 -3.86
C GLY A 50 4.66 17.47 -4.70
N ALA A 51 4.30 18.64 -4.15
CA ALA A 51 3.23 19.49 -4.67
C ALA A 51 3.43 20.03 -6.10
N GLY A 52 4.67 20.07 -6.60
CA GLY A 52 4.99 20.56 -7.95
C GLY A 52 5.00 19.47 -9.02
N PHE A 53 4.82 18.20 -8.66
CA PHE A 53 4.94 17.10 -9.60
C PHE A 53 3.73 16.99 -10.53
N SER A 54 4.00 16.87 -11.83
CA SER A 54 2.97 16.60 -12.84
C SER A 54 3.31 15.34 -13.61
N TYR A 55 2.64 14.23 -13.28
CA TYR A 55 2.81 12.95 -13.97
C TYR A 55 2.62 13.08 -15.48
N ARG A 56 1.65 13.90 -15.91
CA ARG A 56 1.36 14.12 -17.33
C ARG A 56 2.52 14.79 -18.06
N GLU A 57 3.20 15.76 -17.43
CA GLU A 57 4.34 16.43 -18.06
C GLU A 57 5.57 15.53 -18.13
N GLU A 58 5.81 14.72 -17.09
CA GLU A 58 6.92 13.77 -17.11
C GLU A 58 6.69 12.63 -18.12
N LEU A 59 5.45 12.13 -18.24
CA LEU A 59 5.11 11.09 -19.20
C LEU A 59 5.35 11.53 -20.66
N LYS A 60 5.15 12.81 -20.99
CA LYS A 60 5.42 13.33 -22.34
C LYS A 60 6.91 13.28 -22.71
N LYS A 61 7.79 13.32 -21.71
CA LYS A 61 9.26 13.28 -21.90
C LYS A 61 9.80 11.85 -21.99
N LEU A 62 8.97 10.86 -21.64
CA LEU A 62 9.37 9.46 -21.57
C LEU A 62 9.68 8.91 -22.97
N ASP A 63 10.81 8.21 -23.11
CA ASP A 63 11.10 7.41 -24.29
C ASP A 63 10.29 6.11 -24.26
N VAL A 64 9.11 6.15 -24.88
CA VAL A 64 8.20 5.01 -24.96
C VAL A 64 8.79 3.87 -25.82
N THR A 65 9.68 4.18 -26.77
CA THR A 65 10.29 3.15 -27.62
C THR A 65 11.31 2.35 -26.83
N ALA A 66 12.18 3.03 -26.08
CA ALA A 66 13.12 2.38 -25.16
C ALA A 66 12.36 1.52 -24.13
N LEU A 67 11.36 2.07 -23.45
CA LEU A 67 10.55 1.33 -22.47
C LEU A 67 9.94 0.04 -23.05
N LYS A 68 9.39 0.11 -24.27
CA LYS A 68 8.80 -1.07 -24.93
C LYS A 68 9.85 -2.12 -25.28
N ASN A 69 11.05 -1.70 -25.66
CA ASN A 69 12.14 -2.62 -25.97
C ASN A 69 12.66 -3.30 -24.70
N ASP A 70 12.86 -2.54 -23.63
CA ASP A 70 13.29 -3.07 -22.33
C ASP A 70 12.26 -4.06 -21.77
N LEU A 71 10.96 -3.75 -21.90
CA LEU A 71 9.89 -4.66 -21.49
C LEU A 71 9.92 -5.99 -22.28
N LYS A 72 10.23 -5.95 -23.59
CA LYS A 72 10.37 -7.17 -24.40
C LYS A 72 11.59 -7.98 -24.00
N ALA A 73 12.71 -7.33 -23.69
CA ALA A 73 13.91 -8.01 -23.21
C ALA A 73 13.61 -8.73 -21.88
N LEU A 74 12.97 -8.03 -20.93
CA LEU A 74 12.58 -8.56 -19.63
C LEU A 74 11.76 -9.85 -19.73
N MET A 75 10.89 -9.99 -20.75
CA MET A 75 10.08 -11.21 -20.93
C MET A 75 10.91 -12.48 -21.15
N THR A 76 12.17 -12.34 -21.56
CA THR A 76 13.08 -13.48 -21.81
C THR A 76 14.28 -13.53 -20.85
N GLU A 77 14.38 -12.55 -19.95
CA GLU A 77 15.43 -12.46 -18.93
C GLU A 77 14.94 -13.06 -17.62
N SER A 78 14.92 -14.40 -17.56
CA SER A 78 14.52 -15.16 -16.38
C SER A 78 15.34 -14.78 -15.16
N GLN A 79 14.68 -14.65 -14.01
CA GLN A 79 15.31 -14.31 -12.74
C GLN A 79 15.34 -15.53 -11.84
N ASP A 80 16.50 -15.87 -11.25
CA ASP A 80 16.64 -17.10 -10.46
C ASP A 80 15.69 -17.18 -9.25
N TRP A 81 15.27 -16.03 -8.70
CA TRP A 81 14.33 -15.96 -7.58
C TRP A 81 12.87 -16.19 -8.00
N TRP A 82 12.56 -16.05 -9.29
CA TRP A 82 11.28 -16.40 -9.89
C TRP A 82 11.49 -16.77 -11.36
N PRO A 83 11.90 -18.03 -11.64
CA PRO A 83 12.21 -18.44 -13.00
C PRO A 83 10.98 -18.34 -13.91
N ALA A 84 11.21 -17.89 -15.14
CA ALA A 84 10.20 -18.00 -16.19
C ALA A 84 9.94 -19.49 -16.53
N ASP A 85 8.66 -19.82 -16.79
CA ASP A 85 8.19 -21.18 -17.11
C ASP A 85 8.87 -21.81 -18.35
#